data_AF-A0A317NRL7-F1
#
_entry.id   AF-A0A317NRL7-F1
#
_cell.length_a   1.000
_cell.length_b   1.000
_cell.length_c   1.000
_cell.angle_alpha   90.00
_cell.angle_beta   90.00
_cell.angle_gamma   90.00
#
_symmetry.space_group_name_H-M   'P 1'
#
loop_
_entity.id
_entity.type
_entity.pdbx_description
1 polymer ?
#
loop_
_entity_poly.entity_id
_entity_poly.type
_entity_poly.pdbx_seq_one_letter_code
_entity_poly.pdbx_strand_id
1 'polypeptide(L)'
;MWGKNTGKSLTINPKDGFVIPVDRSADMGDELDIDLQILAALDSDFGSLDVDGDDGKPLFGRLRKKLGGLTDATMYGCVPAVGLGGSFTPRGMEIVNAVDHVRFLSTVTPRQVMNWKF
;
A
#
# COMPACT_ATOMS: atom_id res chain seq x y z
N MET A 1 -3.04 -0.99 -8.86
CA MET A 1 -2.69 -0.31 -10.13
C MET A 1 -3.61 -0.84 -11.22
N TRP A 2 -3.95 0.04 -12.15
CA TRP A 2 -4.96 -0.23 -13.18
C TRP A 2 -4.33 -0.21 -14.57
N GLY A 3 -4.61 -1.23 -15.36
CA GLY A 3 -4.24 -1.28 -16.77
C GLY A 3 -5.45 -1.09 -17.66
N LYS A 4 -5.30 -0.33 -18.76
CA LYS A 4 -6.38 0.02 -19.68
C LYS A 4 -7.20 -1.19 -20.18
N ASN A 5 -6.53 -2.32 -20.42
CA ASN A 5 -7.14 -3.54 -20.97
C ASN A 5 -7.12 -4.71 -19.98
N THR A 6 -6.60 -4.50 -18.77
CA THR A 6 -6.35 -5.59 -17.79
C THR A 6 -6.97 -5.31 -16.42
N GLY A 7 -7.59 -4.15 -16.23
CA GLY A 7 -8.25 -3.80 -14.99
C GLY A 7 -7.28 -3.62 -13.82
N LYS A 8 -7.73 -3.92 -12.60
CA LYS A 8 -6.91 -4.01 -11.37
C LYS A 8 -5.88 -5.14 -11.51
N SER A 9 -4.79 -4.86 -12.22
CA SER A 9 -3.85 -5.89 -12.64
C SER A 9 -2.63 -6.09 -11.73
N LEU A 10 -2.46 -5.20 -10.76
CA LEU A 10 -1.30 -5.23 -9.88
C LEU A 10 -1.60 -4.57 -8.53
N THR A 11 -1.35 -5.29 -7.46
CA THR A 11 -1.34 -4.73 -6.09
C THR A 11 0.10 -4.60 -5.63
N ILE A 12 0.49 -3.42 -5.16
CA ILE A 12 1.81 -3.18 -4.55
C ILE A 12 1.58 -2.95 -3.07
N ASN A 13 2.27 -3.71 -2.24
CA ASN A 13 2.28 -3.51 -0.80
C ASN A 13 3.71 -3.10 -0.39
N PRO A 14 3.97 -1.79 -0.21
CA PRO A 14 5.31 -1.30 0.10
C PRO A 14 5.83 -1.74 1.47
N LYS A 15 4.95 -1.98 2.46
CA LYS A 15 5.40 -2.39 3.81
C LYS A 15 6.04 -3.78 3.80
N ASP A 16 5.51 -4.68 2.98
CA ASP A 16 5.98 -6.06 2.88
C ASP A 16 6.95 -6.26 1.71
N GLY A 17 7.13 -5.25 0.86
CA GLY A 17 7.90 -5.36 -0.38
C GLY A 17 7.25 -6.28 -1.42
N PHE A 18 5.92 -6.48 -1.35
CA PHE A 18 5.20 -7.39 -2.23
C PHE A 18 4.69 -6.68 -3.49
N VAL A 19 4.79 -7.40 -4.59
CA VAL A 19 4.20 -7.10 -5.89
C VAL A 19 3.31 -8.28 -6.26
N ILE A 20 2.00 -8.08 -6.27
CA ILE A 20 1.02 -9.13 -6.50
C ILE A 20 0.38 -8.87 -7.88
N PRO A 21 0.83 -9.56 -8.95
CA PRO A 21 0.16 -9.51 -10.24
C PRO A 21 -1.18 -10.24 -10.13
N VAL A 22 -2.23 -9.64 -10.71
CA VAL A 22 -3.55 -10.25 -10.83
C VAL A 22 -3.98 -10.03 -12.27
N ASP A 23 -4.51 -11.05 -12.95
CA ASP A 23 -5.13 -10.83 -14.25
C ASP A 23 -6.64 -10.62 -14.03
N ARG A 24 -7.12 -9.42 -14.38
CA ARG A 24 -8.53 -9.03 -14.32
C ARG A 24 -9.05 -8.61 -15.69
N SER A 25 -8.37 -8.99 -16.76
CA SER A 25 -8.78 -8.68 -18.13
C SER A 25 -10.12 -9.31 -18.52
N ALA A 26 -10.46 -10.48 -17.96
CA ALA A 26 -11.76 -11.12 -18.17
C ALA A 26 -12.94 -10.30 -17.63
N ASP A 27 -12.67 -9.44 -16.65
CA ASP A 27 -13.63 -8.56 -15.99
C ASP A 27 -13.65 -7.15 -16.65
N MET A 28 -12.97 -6.95 -17.79
CA MET A 28 -12.88 -5.68 -18.53
C MET A 28 -13.74 -5.71 -19.81
N GLY A 29 -15.04 -5.97 -19.65
CA GLY A 29 -16.01 -6.03 -20.73
C GLY A 29 -16.46 -4.65 -21.20
N ASP A 30 -17.69 -4.29 -20.87
CA ASP A 30 -18.25 -2.97 -21.22
C ASP A 30 -17.97 -1.89 -20.15
N GLU A 31 -18.51 -0.68 -20.33
CA GLU A 31 -18.33 0.43 -19.40
C GLU A 31 -18.88 0.11 -18.00
N LEU A 32 -19.96 -0.66 -17.91
CA LEU A 32 -20.53 -1.08 -16.63
C LEU A 32 -19.61 -2.08 -15.92
N ASP A 33 -19.01 -3.01 -16.65
CA ASP A 33 -18.03 -3.95 -16.08
C ASP A 33 -16.81 -3.21 -15.50
N ILE A 34 -16.33 -2.19 -16.23
CA ILE A 34 -15.25 -1.31 -15.78
C ILE A 34 -15.63 -0.60 -14.47
N ASP A 35 -16.81 0.03 -14.43
CA ASP A 35 -17.29 0.77 -13.26
C ASP A 35 -17.49 -0.14 -12.04
N LEU A 36 -18.04 -1.34 -12.24
CA LEU A 36 -18.22 -2.33 -11.18
C LEU A 36 -16.88 -2.80 -10.63
N GLN A 37 -15.87 -3.01 -11.49
CA GLN A 37 -14.55 -3.41 -11.04
C GLN A 37 -13.84 -2.27 -10.30
N ILE A 38 -13.98 -1.01 -10.72
CA ILE A 38 -13.46 0.16 -9.99
C ILE A 38 -14.12 0.24 -8.60
N LEU A 39 -15.45 0.12 -8.54
CA LEU A 39 -16.19 0.16 -7.29
C LEU A 39 -15.73 -0.98 -6.36
N ALA A 40 -15.63 -2.21 -6.86
CA ALA A 40 -15.16 -3.34 -6.08
C ALA A 40 -13.71 -3.15 -5.59
N ALA A 41 -12.84 -2.53 -6.39
CA ALA A 41 -11.47 -2.24 -6.00
C ALA A 41 -11.42 -1.24 -4.84
N LEU A 42 -12.26 -0.19 -4.88
CA LEU A 42 -12.38 0.78 -3.80
C LEU A 42 -13.05 0.17 -2.56
N ASP A 43 -14.07 -0.66 -2.73
CA ASP A 43 -14.83 -1.27 -1.62
C ASP A 43 -14.00 -2.32 -0.86
N SER A 44 -13.24 -3.15 -1.60
CA SER A 44 -12.36 -4.18 -1.03
C SER A 44 -11.30 -3.64 -0.06
N ASP A 45 -11.03 -2.34 -0.14
CA ASP A 45 -10.02 -1.68 0.66
C ASP A 45 -10.57 -1.22 2.02
N PHE A 46 -11.87 -0.93 2.19
CA PHE A 46 -12.42 -0.31 3.41
C PHE A 46 -12.37 -1.17 4.68
N GLY A 47 -12.19 -2.49 4.58
CA GLY A 47 -12.20 -3.40 5.73
C GLY A 47 -10.94 -3.37 6.61
N SER A 48 -9.77 -3.00 6.06
CA SER A 48 -8.49 -3.11 6.79
C SER A 48 -7.37 -2.22 6.23
N LEU A 49 -7.63 -0.94 5.96
CA LEU A 49 -6.57 -0.02 5.52
C LEU A 49 -5.53 0.29 6.59
N ASP A 50 -5.89 0.11 7.88
CA ASP A 50 -4.92 0.25 8.95
C ASP A 50 -4.03 -0.99 9.03
N VAL A 51 -2.77 -0.76 9.37
CA VAL A 51 -1.77 -1.80 9.55
C VAL A 51 -1.38 -1.85 11.02
N ASP A 52 -1.21 -3.06 11.53
CA ASP A 52 -0.69 -3.21 12.87
C ASP A 52 0.81 -2.88 12.90
N GLY A 53 1.22 -2.17 13.94
CA GLY A 53 2.64 -1.97 14.24
C GLY A 53 3.29 -3.24 14.77
N ASP A 54 4.60 -3.20 15.01
CA ASP A 54 5.37 -4.30 15.63
C ASP A 54 4.81 -4.69 17.02
N ASP A 55 4.04 -3.80 17.65
CA ASP A 55 3.37 -4.02 18.93
C ASP A 55 1.96 -4.62 18.81
N GLY A 56 1.57 -5.08 17.61
CA GLY A 56 0.29 -5.76 17.34
C GLY A 56 -0.93 -4.86 17.48
N LYS A 57 -0.75 -3.54 17.32
CA LYS A 57 -1.83 -2.56 17.48
C LYS A 57 -2.01 -1.70 16.21
N PRO A 58 -3.24 -1.28 15.89
CA PRO A 58 -3.51 -0.42 14.74
C PRO A 58 -2.69 0.87 14.80
N LEU A 59 -2.07 1.26 13.69
CA LEU A 59 -1.01 2.27 13.68
C LEU A 59 -1.53 3.65 13.27
N PHE A 60 -2.43 3.73 12.30
CA PHE A 60 -2.88 4.98 11.67
C PHE A 60 -3.41 5.99 12.68
N GLY A 61 -4.34 5.57 13.56
CA GLY A 61 -4.91 6.46 14.57
C GLY A 61 -3.86 7.02 15.54
N ARG A 62 -2.87 6.20 15.91
CA ARG A 62 -1.78 6.59 16.81
C ARG A 62 -0.81 7.55 16.14
N LEU A 63 -0.50 7.32 14.87
CA LEU A 63 0.35 8.21 14.07
C LEU A 63 -0.31 9.54 13.81
N ARG A 64 -1.59 9.55 13.41
CA ARG A 64 -2.34 10.79 13.22
C ARG A 64 -2.39 11.64 14.49
N LYS A 65 -2.56 11.02 15.65
CA LYS A 65 -2.53 11.71 16.95
C LYS A 65 -1.14 12.29 17.27
N LYS A 66 -0.06 11.58 16.93
CA LYS A 66 1.32 11.96 17.26
C LYS A 66 1.92 12.96 16.27
N LEU A 67 1.75 12.72 14.98
CA LEU A 67 2.45 13.40 13.88
C LEU A 67 1.57 14.42 13.15
N GLY A 68 0.25 14.35 13.31
CA GLY A 68 -0.70 15.19 12.59
C GLY A 68 -1.25 14.52 11.32
N GLY A 69 -2.00 15.27 10.52
CA GLY A 69 -2.56 14.79 9.27
C GLY A 69 -1.55 14.74 8.13
N LEU A 70 -1.85 13.93 7.11
CA LEU A 70 -1.09 13.88 5.86
C LEU A 70 -1.61 14.93 4.88
N THR A 71 -0.73 15.44 4.01
CA THR A 71 -1.10 16.09 2.75
C THR A 71 -1.13 15.08 1.61
N ASP A 72 -1.60 15.51 0.44
CA ASP A 72 -1.66 14.76 -0.82
C ASP A 72 -0.36 14.03 -1.23
N ALA A 73 0.80 14.63 -0.97
CA ALA A 73 2.11 14.11 -1.36
C ALA A 73 2.89 13.43 -0.21
N THR A 74 2.28 13.24 0.95
CA THR A 74 2.95 12.70 2.14
C THR A 74 2.38 11.37 2.60
N MET A 75 3.20 10.59 3.29
CA MET A 75 2.79 9.35 3.96
C MET A 75 3.46 9.22 5.32
N TYR A 76 2.96 8.31 6.15
CA TYR A 76 3.74 7.85 7.30
C TYR A 76 4.77 6.81 6.84
N GLY A 77 6.05 7.11 7.02
CA GLY A 77 7.16 6.24 6.65
C GLY A 77 8.00 5.86 7.86
N CYS A 78 8.55 4.64 7.84
CA CYS A 78 9.49 4.19 8.88
C CYS A 78 10.90 4.71 8.57
N VAL A 79 11.53 5.38 9.54
CA VAL A 79 12.87 5.95 9.40
C VAL A 79 13.77 5.48 10.55
N PRO A 80 14.85 4.71 10.29
CA PRO A 80 15.20 4.12 8.98
C PRO A 80 14.13 3.14 8.49
N ALA A 81 14.15 2.73 7.21
CA ALA A 81 13.20 1.75 6.70
C ALA A 81 13.24 0.43 7.50
N VAL A 82 12.12 -0.29 7.57
CA VAL A 82 12.01 -1.56 8.33
C VAL A 82 13.07 -2.58 7.88
N GLY A 83 13.28 -2.73 6.57
CA GLY A 83 14.33 -3.61 6.03
C GLY A 83 15.77 -3.21 6.39
N LEU A 84 15.96 -2.02 6.97
CA LEU A 84 17.24 -1.50 7.49
C LEU A 84 17.26 -1.43 9.02
N GLY A 85 16.34 -2.13 9.71
CA GLY A 85 16.26 -2.16 11.18
C GLY A 85 15.39 -1.07 11.81
N GLY A 86 14.55 -0.39 11.02
CA GLY A 86 13.55 0.54 11.53
C GLY A 86 12.50 -0.13 12.41
N SER A 87 11.94 0.63 13.36
CA SER A 87 10.81 0.17 14.19
C SER A 87 9.48 0.61 13.58
N PHE A 88 8.62 -0.35 13.29
CA PHE A 88 7.27 -0.14 12.80
C PHE A 88 6.29 0.14 13.95
N THR A 89 6.63 1.13 14.78
CA THR A 89 5.82 1.64 15.89
C THR A 89 5.80 3.16 15.84
N PRO A 90 4.91 3.87 16.55
CA PRO A 90 4.89 5.33 16.51
C PRO A 90 6.24 6.00 16.81
N ARG A 91 7.18 5.31 17.48
CA ARG A 91 8.53 5.80 17.76
C ARG A 91 9.40 5.94 16.51
N GLY A 92 9.33 4.99 15.57
CA GLY A 92 10.17 4.94 14.37
C GLY A 92 9.50 5.47 13.11
N MET A 93 8.38 6.17 13.24
CA MET A 93 7.57 6.67 12.13
C MET A 93 7.63 8.19 12.04
N GLU A 94 7.72 8.69 10.81
CA GLU A 94 7.75 10.12 10.47
C GLU A 94 6.78 10.41 9.32
N ILE A 95 6.43 11.68 9.12
CA ILE A 95 5.77 12.12 7.88
C ILE A 95 6.86 12.35 6.85
N VAL A 96 6.78 11.66 5.72
CA VAL A 96 7.77 11.70 4.63
C VAL A 96 7.09 11.99 3.31
N ASN A 97 7.85 12.48 2.32
CA ASN A 97 7.37 12.55 0.93
C ASN A 97 7.11 11.12 0.42
N ALA A 98 5.90 10.87 -0.09
CA ALA A 98 5.48 9.53 -0.47
C ALA A 98 6.27 8.98 -1.67
N VAL A 99 6.50 9.80 -2.69
CA VAL A 99 7.23 9.38 -3.90
C VAL A 99 8.69 9.09 -3.58
N ASP A 100 9.35 9.99 -2.86
CA ASP A 100 10.75 9.82 -2.48
C ASP A 100 10.93 8.62 -1.57
N HIS A 101 10.04 8.43 -0.58
CA HIS A 101 10.12 7.31 0.34
C HIS A 101 9.92 5.96 -0.36
N VAL A 102 8.90 5.82 -1.22
CA VAL A 102 8.68 4.59 -1.97
C VAL A 102 9.83 4.32 -2.96
N ARG A 103 10.39 5.37 -3.57
CA ARG A 103 11.57 5.24 -4.43
C ARG A 103 12.79 4.77 -3.64
N PHE A 104 13.01 5.32 -2.44
CA PHE A 104 14.05 4.87 -1.54
C PHE A 104 13.85 3.40 -1.12
N LEU A 105 12.64 3.01 -0.70
CA LEU A 105 12.32 1.61 -0.38
C LEU A 105 12.66 0.68 -1.56
N SER A 106 12.39 1.12 -2.78
CA SER A 106 12.69 0.34 -3.99
C SER A 106 14.18 0.06 -4.24
N THR A 107 15.10 0.80 -3.59
CA THR A 107 16.55 0.62 -3.71
C THR A 107 17.16 -0.13 -2.53
N VAL A 108 16.49 -0.19 -1.38
CA VAL A 108 17.05 -0.77 -0.14
C VAL A 108 16.40 -2.09 0.28
N THR A 109 15.24 -2.44 -0.25
CA THR A 109 14.59 -3.73 -0.01
C THR A 109 14.31 -4.48 -1.31
N PRO A 110 14.62 -5.80 -1.39
CA PRO A 110 14.19 -6.63 -2.51
C PRO A 110 12.67 -6.67 -2.62
N ARG A 111 12.16 -6.66 -3.86
CA ARG A 111 10.73 -6.85 -4.13
C ARG A 111 10.45 -8.33 -4.35
N GLN A 112 9.38 -8.84 -3.76
CA GLN A 112 8.90 -10.20 -3.97
C GLN A 112 7.67 -10.20 -4.86
N VAL A 113 7.71 -10.99 -5.94
CA VAL A 113 6.54 -11.24 -6.78
C VAL A 113 5.74 -12.36 -6.13
N MET A 114 4.53 -12.06 -5.69
CA MET A 114 3.65 -12.97 -4.98
C MET A 114 2.59 -13.52 -5.94
N ASN A 115 2.68 -14.80 -6.26
CA ASN A 115 1.69 -15.49 -7.08
C ASN A 115 0.58 -16.06 -6.20
N TRP A 116 -0.36 -15.21 -5.79
CA TRP A 116 -1.57 -15.67 -5.11
C TRP A 116 -2.63 -16.05 -6.15
N LYS A 117 -3.12 -17.29 -6.06
CA LYS A 117 -4.31 -17.73 -6.80
C LYS A 117 -5.51 -17.42 -5.91
N PHE A 118 -6.32 -16.45 -6.30
CA PHE A 118 -7.62 -16.18 -5.71
C PHE A 118 -8.69 -16.99 -6.43
#